data_AF-A0A9D9ZXW4-F1
#
_entry.id   AF-A0A9D9ZXW4-F1
#
_cell.length_a   1.000
_cell.length_b   1.000
_cell.length_c   1.000
_cell.angle_alpha   90.00
_cell.angle_beta   90.00
_cell.angle_gamma   90.00
#
_symmetry.space_group_name_H-M   'P 1'
#
loop_
_entity.id
_entity.type
_entity.pdbx_description
1 polymer ?
#
loop_
_entity_poly.entity_id
_entity_poly.type
_entity_poly.pdbx_seq_one_letter_code
_entity_poly.pdbx_strand_id
1 'polypeptide(L)'
;MNGPSAIMEFLTLSLGMEPDSAGKDAVNRAVAAAMRHEGVSDPRAFEKLFGSSPAVRQRLIDAVVVGETWFFRDRGPFLCLARHALNWHEAHPGNVLNILSAPCATGEEPYSIVMTLLAAGLPPSSFTVDGVDVSALALEKARLACYSKSAFRGNIGPDVARFFETTPSGRKVADPVVRRVAFSLDNLALPGSLAGRGPYAIIFCRNLLIYMTPEARLRIFDRMDRLLIPGGLLFTGHTETNFWHQRGYLPLPWDRAFALTKPASSASFAAVHTGTPAKPISPKGKPGKIAVLPTDAAAKGKTPIHPDTDPPETPSGKRRQPAKPGAANPDVKFPPTHAQIQEARRLADAGDTAGAARLCREYTRKFGPAAETYCLMGILSMAGQDLNGAEECFLKALYLDPNHYESLVHISLIYRQKGKEIQAALYRERAERKATVKE
;
A
#
# COMPACT_ATOMS: atom_id res chain seq x y z
N MET A 1 8.61 6.18 -30.78
CA MET A 1 9.97 5.96 -30.23
C MET A 1 9.86 4.77 -29.28
N ASN A 2 10.41 3.63 -29.67
CA ASN A 2 10.45 2.45 -28.81
C ASN A 2 11.34 2.80 -27.60
N GLY A 3 10.80 2.65 -26.40
CA GLY A 3 11.59 2.79 -25.17
C GLY A 3 12.82 1.87 -25.22
N PRO A 4 13.90 2.21 -24.51
CA PRO A 4 15.16 1.52 -24.67
C PRO A 4 15.03 0.07 -24.17
N SER A 5 15.21 -0.91 -25.08
CA SER A 5 14.85 -2.33 -24.87
C SER A 5 15.52 -2.93 -23.64
N ALA A 6 16.74 -2.49 -23.32
CA ALA A 6 17.52 -2.99 -22.20
C ALA A 6 16.94 -2.57 -20.84
N ILE A 7 16.27 -1.41 -20.77
CA ILE A 7 15.63 -0.92 -19.55
C ILE A 7 14.36 -1.72 -19.26
N MET A 8 13.55 -1.98 -20.29
CA MET A 8 12.35 -2.80 -20.15
C MET A 8 12.72 -4.23 -19.73
N GLU A 9 13.72 -4.80 -20.39
CA GLU A 9 14.27 -6.12 -20.03
C GLU A 9 14.80 -6.14 -18.59
N PHE A 10 15.52 -5.10 -18.16
CA PHE A 10 15.95 -4.99 -16.77
C PHE A 10 14.76 -4.95 -15.79
N LEU A 11 13.72 -4.16 -16.06
CA LEU A 11 12.58 -4.05 -15.15
C LEU A 11 11.84 -5.38 -15.02
N THR A 12 11.71 -6.13 -16.11
CA THR A 12 11.12 -7.47 -16.09
C THR A 12 12.03 -8.49 -15.39
N LEU A 13 13.31 -8.57 -15.75
CA LEU A 13 14.23 -9.57 -15.19
C LEU A 13 14.63 -9.27 -13.74
N SER A 14 14.83 -8.00 -13.41
CA SER A 14 15.40 -7.57 -12.11
C SER A 14 14.33 -7.18 -11.10
N LEU A 15 13.22 -6.55 -11.51
CA LEU A 15 12.13 -6.19 -10.59
C LEU A 15 10.96 -7.16 -10.67
N GLY A 16 10.92 -8.05 -11.67
CA GLY A 16 9.82 -8.98 -11.85
C GLY A 16 8.51 -8.29 -12.23
N MET A 17 8.54 -7.10 -12.83
CA MET A 17 7.32 -6.35 -13.16
C MET A 17 6.78 -6.68 -14.56
N GLU A 18 5.45 -6.69 -14.68
CA GLU A 18 4.73 -6.94 -15.93
C GLU A 18 4.60 -5.66 -16.77
N PRO A 19 5.16 -5.61 -18.00
CA PRO A 19 5.05 -4.44 -18.88
C PRO A 19 3.75 -4.51 -19.71
N ASP A 20 2.60 -4.34 -19.07
CA ASP A 20 1.34 -4.15 -19.80
C ASP A 20 1.30 -2.77 -20.50
N SER A 21 0.26 -2.48 -21.30
CA SER A 21 0.17 -1.23 -22.06
C SER A 21 0.12 0.02 -21.17
N ALA A 22 -0.50 -0.07 -19.99
CA ALA A 22 -0.54 1.01 -18.99
C ALA A 22 0.82 1.17 -18.26
N GLY A 23 1.51 0.07 -18.04
CA GLY A 23 2.84 -0.05 -17.44
C GLY A 23 3.93 0.50 -18.35
N LYS A 24 3.83 0.30 -19.67
CA LYS A 24 4.75 0.91 -20.64
C LYS A 24 4.75 2.43 -20.55
N ASP A 25 3.58 3.06 -20.44
CA ASP A 25 3.48 4.52 -20.31
C ASP A 25 4.00 5.02 -18.96
N ALA A 26 3.74 4.28 -17.87
CA ALA A 26 4.29 4.60 -16.55
C ALA A 26 5.82 4.48 -16.53
N VAL A 27 6.37 3.42 -17.11
CA VAL A 27 7.80 3.20 -17.26
C VAL A 27 8.43 4.28 -18.15
N ASN A 28 7.82 4.62 -19.28
CA ASN A 28 8.32 5.70 -20.14
C ASN A 28 8.36 7.05 -19.40
N ARG A 29 7.34 7.36 -18.59
CA ARG A 29 7.36 8.57 -17.73
C ARG A 29 8.45 8.51 -16.68
N ALA A 30 8.66 7.35 -16.05
CA ALA A 30 9.69 7.14 -15.05
C ALA A 30 11.10 7.26 -15.65
N VAL A 31 11.35 6.65 -16.80
CA VAL A 31 12.58 6.80 -17.58
C VAL A 31 12.80 8.26 -17.95
N ALA A 32 11.79 8.95 -18.46
CA ALA A 32 11.90 10.36 -18.79
C ALA A 32 12.19 11.24 -17.55
N ALA A 33 11.62 10.90 -16.39
CA ALA A 33 11.92 11.58 -15.13
C ALA A 33 13.36 11.34 -14.66
N ALA A 34 13.82 10.09 -14.73
CA ALA A 34 15.20 9.72 -14.40
C ALA A 34 16.20 10.40 -15.36
N MET A 35 15.94 10.40 -16.67
CA MET A 35 16.73 11.11 -17.67
C MET A 35 16.86 12.61 -17.37
N ARG A 36 15.75 13.28 -17.03
CA ARG A 36 15.76 14.70 -16.61
C ARG A 36 16.59 14.93 -15.35
N HIS A 37 16.51 14.03 -14.38
CA HIS A 37 17.29 14.12 -13.15
C HIS A 37 18.79 13.98 -13.42
N GLU A 38 19.19 13.07 -14.31
CA GLU A 38 20.60 12.90 -14.72
C GLU A 38 21.09 13.98 -15.69
N GLY A 39 20.22 14.88 -16.15
CA GLY A 39 20.57 15.89 -17.15
C GLY A 39 20.85 15.30 -18.55
N VAL A 40 20.30 14.12 -18.85
CA VAL A 40 20.56 13.40 -20.11
C VAL A 40 19.31 13.44 -20.98
N SER A 41 19.46 13.92 -22.22
CA SER A 41 18.38 13.97 -23.21
C SER A 41 18.40 12.81 -24.21
N ASP A 42 19.56 12.17 -24.43
CA ASP A 42 19.70 11.02 -25.32
C ASP A 42 19.40 9.69 -24.60
N PRO A 43 18.38 8.91 -25.03
CA PRO A 43 18.06 7.62 -24.44
C PRO A 43 19.22 6.61 -24.46
N ARG A 44 20.08 6.63 -25.48
CA ARG A 44 21.23 5.69 -25.56
C ARG A 44 22.31 6.04 -24.54
N ALA A 45 22.60 7.33 -24.36
CA ALA A 45 23.46 7.79 -23.28
C ALA A 45 22.90 7.41 -21.90
N PHE A 46 21.57 7.51 -21.72
CA PHE A 46 20.92 7.07 -20.48
C PHE A 46 21.03 5.56 -20.26
N GLU A 47 20.83 4.72 -21.29
CA GLU A 47 21.04 3.25 -21.18
C GLU A 47 22.47 2.91 -20.73
N LYS A 48 23.48 3.60 -21.27
CA LYS A 48 24.88 3.37 -20.88
C LYS A 48 25.13 3.75 -19.41
N LEU A 49 24.58 4.87 -18.95
CA LEU A 49 24.65 5.29 -17.55
C LEU A 49 23.90 4.34 -16.63
N PHE A 50 22.73 3.88 -17.05
CA PHE A 50 21.93 2.88 -16.36
C PHE A 50 22.69 1.56 -16.16
N GLY A 51 23.37 1.06 -17.19
CA GLY A 51 24.18 -0.15 -17.11
C GLY A 51 25.39 -0.01 -16.16
N SER A 52 26.00 1.17 -16.12
CA SER A 52 27.25 1.41 -15.37
C SER A 52 27.08 1.95 -13.94
N SER A 53 25.92 2.53 -13.59
CA SER A 53 25.70 3.19 -12.30
C SER A 53 24.57 2.55 -11.48
N PRO A 54 24.88 1.87 -10.35
CA PRO A 54 23.87 1.37 -9.43
C PRO A 54 22.93 2.46 -8.90
N ALA A 55 23.44 3.68 -8.70
CA ALA A 55 22.65 4.80 -8.21
C ALA A 55 21.59 5.27 -9.23
N VAL A 56 21.94 5.30 -10.52
CA VAL A 56 20.99 5.59 -11.61
C VAL A 56 19.93 4.49 -11.68
N ARG A 57 20.32 3.21 -11.54
CA ARG A 57 19.37 2.10 -11.49
C ARG A 57 18.38 2.26 -10.33
N GLN A 58 18.87 2.56 -9.12
CA GLN A 58 18.00 2.75 -7.96
C GLN A 58 17.01 3.91 -8.16
N ARG A 59 17.46 5.04 -8.75
CA ARG A 59 16.56 6.16 -9.06
C ARG A 59 15.49 5.79 -10.08
N LEU A 60 15.83 4.98 -11.07
CA LEU A 60 14.82 4.46 -12.00
C LEU A 60 13.81 3.56 -11.27
N ILE A 61 14.28 2.66 -10.41
CA ILE A 61 13.42 1.82 -9.58
C ILE A 61 12.44 2.69 -8.78
N ASP A 62 12.96 3.70 -8.06
CA ASP A 62 12.16 4.63 -7.25
C ASP A 62 11.11 5.40 -8.07
N ALA A 63 11.40 5.67 -9.34
CA ALA A 63 10.48 6.36 -10.25
C ALA A 63 9.41 5.44 -10.86
N VAL A 64 9.69 4.14 -10.99
CA VAL A 64 8.76 3.16 -11.57
C VAL A 64 7.83 2.55 -10.51
N VAL A 65 8.31 2.36 -9.28
CA VAL A 65 7.53 1.73 -8.22
C VAL A 65 6.33 2.61 -7.84
N VAL A 66 5.13 2.03 -7.89
CA VAL A 66 3.89 2.69 -7.47
C VAL A 66 3.78 2.65 -5.95
N GLY A 67 4.14 3.74 -5.29
CA GLY A 67 4.15 3.85 -3.82
C GLY A 67 2.86 4.38 -3.19
N GLU A 68 1.67 4.20 -3.79
CA GLU A 68 0.44 4.71 -3.19
C GLU A 68 0.05 3.88 -1.95
N THR A 69 0.17 4.49 -0.78
CA THR A 69 -0.20 3.91 0.51
C THR A 69 -0.77 4.99 1.45
N TRP A 70 -1.47 4.56 2.49
CA TRP A 70 -2.02 5.43 3.52
C TRP A 70 -2.21 4.65 4.82
N PHE A 71 -2.26 5.38 5.94
CA PHE A 71 -2.45 4.77 7.26
C PHE A 71 -3.77 4.00 7.33
N PHE A 72 -3.72 2.81 7.93
CA PHE A 72 -4.86 1.92 8.11
C PHE A 72 -5.63 1.62 6.80
N ARG A 73 -4.88 1.43 5.70
CA ARG A 73 -5.46 1.01 4.41
C ARG A 73 -6.23 -0.28 4.57
N ASP A 74 -7.55 -0.19 4.36
CA ASP A 74 -8.55 -1.18 4.77
C ASP A 74 -8.55 -1.41 6.29
N ARG A 75 -9.68 -1.20 6.95
CA ARG A 75 -9.76 -1.35 8.42
C ARG A 75 -9.75 -2.82 8.88
N GLY A 76 -10.25 -3.73 8.04
CA GLY A 76 -10.39 -5.16 8.33
C GLY A 76 -9.09 -5.86 8.76
N PRO A 77 -7.98 -5.73 8.00
CA PRO A 77 -6.70 -6.33 8.36
C PRO A 77 -6.22 -5.97 9.77
N PHE A 78 -6.38 -4.72 10.20
CA PHE A 78 -5.90 -4.24 11.50
C PHE A 78 -6.81 -4.69 12.66
N LEU A 79 -8.12 -4.74 12.45
CA LEU A 79 -9.02 -5.40 13.41
C LEU A 79 -8.68 -6.88 13.55
N CYS A 80 -8.31 -7.52 12.44
CA CYS A 80 -7.92 -8.91 12.42
C CYS A 80 -6.62 -9.17 13.19
N LEU A 81 -5.61 -8.36 12.90
CA LEU A 81 -4.32 -8.34 13.56
C LEU A 81 -4.45 -8.21 15.08
N ALA A 82 -5.22 -7.22 15.56
CA ALA A 82 -5.37 -6.97 16.99
C ALA A 82 -5.84 -8.21 17.76
N ARG A 83 -6.92 -8.85 17.28
CA ARG A 83 -7.48 -10.05 17.93
C ARG A 83 -6.54 -11.24 17.84
N HIS A 84 -5.90 -11.46 16.69
CA HIS A 84 -4.97 -12.58 16.55
C HIS A 84 -3.72 -12.39 17.42
N ALA A 85 -3.16 -11.19 17.46
CA ALA A 85 -1.96 -10.89 18.25
C ALA A 85 -2.20 -11.06 19.76
N LEU A 86 -3.38 -10.67 20.26
CA LEU A 86 -3.78 -10.90 21.65
C LEU A 86 -3.83 -12.40 21.97
N ASN A 87 -4.56 -13.18 21.16
CA ASN A 87 -4.66 -14.63 21.34
C ASN A 87 -3.27 -15.30 21.25
N TRP A 88 -2.42 -14.86 20.32
CA TRP A 88 -1.07 -15.38 20.18
C TRP A 88 -0.22 -15.09 21.42
N HIS A 89 -0.31 -13.87 21.96
CA HIS A 89 0.45 -13.45 23.13
C HIS A 89 0.05 -14.23 24.38
N GLU A 90 -1.25 -14.49 24.57
CA GLU A 90 -1.76 -15.33 25.66
C GLU A 90 -1.31 -16.78 25.53
N ALA A 91 -1.32 -17.33 24.31
CA ALA A 91 -0.92 -18.71 24.06
C ALA A 91 0.62 -18.93 24.13
N HIS A 92 1.41 -17.87 23.96
CA HIS A 92 2.88 -17.95 23.91
C HIS A 92 3.53 -16.94 24.87
N PRO A 93 3.32 -17.08 26.19
CA PRO A 93 3.84 -16.13 27.17
C PRO A 93 5.37 -16.03 27.08
N GLY A 94 5.88 -14.80 27.00
CA GLY A 94 7.32 -14.52 26.92
C GLY A 94 7.92 -14.60 25.51
N ASN A 95 7.19 -15.10 24.51
CA ASN A 95 7.66 -15.09 23.13
C ASN A 95 7.42 -13.73 22.45
N VAL A 96 8.27 -13.42 21.47
CA VAL A 96 8.18 -12.20 20.65
C VAL A 96 7.45 -12.51 19.34
N LEU A 97 6.38 -11.76 19.06
CA LEU A 97 5.61 -11.85 17.82
C LEU A 97 6.37 -11.14 16.70
N ASN A 98 6.96 -11.90 15.78
CA ASN A 98 7.68 -11.34 14.63
C ASN A 98 6.72 -11.13 13.45
N ILE A 99 6.69 -9.91 12.92
CA ILE A 99 5.78 -9.49 11.84
C ILE A 99 6.60 -8.91 10.69
N LEU A 100 6.23 -9.24 9.45
CA LEU A 100 6.80 -8.67 8.23
C LEU A 100 5.75 -7.85 7.48
N SER A 101 6.10 -6.66 7.01
CA SER A 101 5.34 -5.89 6.00
C SER A 101 6.24 -5.72 4.76
N ALA A 102 5.85 -6.35 3.66
CA ALA A 102 6.64 -6.40 2.44
C ALA A 102 5.72 -6.51 1.21
N PRO A 103 5.59 -5.47 0.36
CA PRO A 103 6.32 -4.21 0.37
C PRO A 103 5.75 -3.24 1.41
N CYS A 104 6.59 -2.41 2.04
CA CYS A 104 6.16 -1.46 3.06
C CYS A 104 5.97 -0.01 2.56
N ALA A 105 6.36 0.29 1.32
CA ALA A 105 6.34 1.61 0.70
C ALA A 105 6.93 2.68 1.64
N THR A 106 6.21 3.80 1.82
CA THR A 106 6.62 4.93 2.67
C THR A 106 6.38 4.71 4.16
N GLY A 107 6.09 3.49 4.62
CA GLY A 107 6.06 3.11 6.04
C GLY A 107 4.70 3.19 6.74
N GLU A 108 3.65 3.66 6.08
CA GLU A 108 2.31 3.78 6.67
C GLU A 108 1.77 2.43 7.17
N GLU A 109 2.01 1.33 6.44
CA GLU A 109 1.55 0.00 6.84
C GLU A 109 2.27 -0.54 8.10
N PRO A 110 3.61 -0.64 8.16
CA PRO A 110 4.27 -1.13 9.37
C PRO A 110 4.02 -0.24 10.59
N TYR A 111 3.87 1.07 10.43
CA TYR A 111 3.46 1.93 11.53
C TYR A 111 2.00 1.69 11.96
N SER A 112 1.08 1.45 11.02
CA SER A 112 -0.30 1.07 11.36
C SER A 112 -0.33 -0.25 12.14
N ILE A 113 0.51 -1.24 11.77
CA ILE A 113 0.68 -2.51 12.49
C ILE A 113 1.11 -2.24 13.94
N VAL A 114 2.19 -1.48 14.15
CA VAL A 114 2.67 -1.17 15.51
C VAL A 114 1.61 -0.44 16.33
N MET A 115 0.96 0.58 15.77
CA MET A 115 -0.09 1.34 16.44
C MET A 115 -1.27 0.44 16.84
N THR A 116 -1.67 -0.50 15.97
CA THR A 116 -2.71 -1.49 16.26
C THR A 116 -2.35 -2.37 17.45
N LEU A 117 -1.12 -2.89 17.51
CA LEU A 117 -0.68 -3.76 18.59
C LEU A 117 -0.60 -3.03 19.93
N LEU A 118 -0.06 -1.81 19.92
CA LEU A 118 -0.02 -0.95 21.11
C LEU A 118 -1.42 -0.53 21.57
N ALA A 119 -2.32 -0.22 20.64
CA ALA A 119 -3.71 0.10 20.96
C ALA A 119 -4.48 -1.10 21.53
N ALA A 120 -4.17 -2.31 21.08
CA ALA A 120 -4.71 -3.55 21.63
C ALA A 120 -4.17 -3.89 23.04
N GLY A 121 -3.14 -3.17 23.52
CA GLY A 121 -2.57 -3.37 24.85
C GLY A 121 -1.38 -4.32 24.91
N LEU A 122 -0.81 -4.73 23.77
CA LEU A 122 0.40 -5.55 23.77
C LEU A 122 1.60 -4.75 24.30
N PRO A 123 2.44 -5.34 25.18
CA PRO A 123 3.69 -4.72 25.59
C PRO A 123 4.59 -4.45 24.38
N PRO A 124 5.27 -3.28 24.28
CA PRO A 124 6.16 -3.00 23.15
C PRO A 124 7.25 -4.06 22.94
N SER A 125 7.69 -4.74 24.01
CA SER A 125 8.71 -5.78 23.98
C SER A 125 8.20 -7.14 23.46
N SER A 126 6.89 -7.33 23.30
CA SER A 126 6.32 -8.62 22.90
C SER A 126 6.19 -8.78 21.39
N PHE A 127 6.64 -7.82 20.58
CA PHE A 127 6.58 -7.90 19.12
C PHE A 127 7.71 -7.13 18.43
N THR A 128 8.02 -7.53 17.19
CA THR A 128 8.91 -6.82 16.26
C THR A 128 8.25 -6.70 14.89
N VAL A 129 8.54 -5.62 14.17
CA VAL A 129 8.02 -5.38 12.82
C VAL A 129 9.18 -5.10 11.88
N ASP A 130 9.34 -5.93 10.85
CA ASP A 130 10.24 -5.68 9.74
C ASP A 130 9.46 -5.05 8.58
N GLY A 131 9.96 -3.93 8.06
CA GLY A 131 9.46 -3.28 6.84
C GLY A 131 10.45 -3.45 5.70
N VAL A 132 10.01 -4.00 4.58
CA VAL A 132 10.87 -4.26 3.42
C VAL A 132 10.30 -3.59 2.19
N ASP A 133 11.13 -2.86 1.45
CA ASP A 133 10.75 -2.30 0.16
C ASP A 133 11.95 -2.28 -0.80
N VAL A 134 11.68 -2.21 -2.10
CA VAL A 134 12.70 -2.09 -3.14
C VAL A 134 13.04 -0.62 -3.45
N SER A 135 12.22 0.32 -2.99
CA SER A 135 12.44 1.75 -3.16
C SER A 135 13.23 2.35 -2.00
N ALA A 136 14.47 2.76 -2.27
CA ALA A 136 15.31 3.46 -1.30
C ALA A 136 14.67 4.80 -0.88
N LEU A 137 14.11 5.54 -1.83
CA LEU A 137 13.43 6.81 -1.56
C LEU A 137 12.18 6.62 -0.67
N ALA A 138 11.42 5.53 -0.86
CA ALA A 138 10.27 5.24 -0.01
C ALA A 138 10.71 4.92 1.42
N LEU A 139 11.77 4.12 1.59
CA LEU A 139 12.32 3.78 2.90
C LEU A 139 12.93 4.98 3.64
N GLU A 140 13.53 5.94 2.93
CA GLU A 140 13.96 7.20 3.53
C GLU A 140 12.78 7.98 4.13
N LYS A 141 11.68 8.11 3.38
CA LYS A 141 10.45 8.72 3.90
C LYS A 141 9.87 7.96 5.08
N ALA A 142 9.90 6.62 5.03
CA ALA A 142 9.46 5.77 6.12
C ALA A 142 10.26 6.03 7.41
N ARG A 143 11.60 6.15 7.31
CA ARG A 143 12.47 6.47 8.45
C ARG A 143 12.28 7.88 9.00
N LEU A 144 11.99 8.85 8.14
CA LEU A 144 11.65 10.22 8.58
C LEU A 144 10.32 10.26 9.34
N ALA A 145 9.39 9.37 8.98
CA ALA A 145 8.08 9.19 9.63
C ALA A 145 7.23 10.47 9.69
N CYS A 146 7.43 11.38 8.73
CA CYS A 146 6.69 12.63 8.57
C CYS A 146 5.77 12.54 7.36
N TYR A 147 4.47 12.69 7.59
CA TYR A 147 3.43 12.44 6.59
C TYR A 147 2.52 13.64 6.41
N SER A 148 2.25 13.96 5.15
CA SER A 148 1.28 15.00 4.81
C SER A 148 -0.16 14.52 5.03
N LYS A 149 -1.13 15.42 4.88
CA LYS A 149 -2.56 15.09 4.95
C LYS A 149 -2.99 13.98 3.97
N SER A 150 -2.27 13.80 2.84
CA SER A 150 -2.62 12.78 1.84
C SER A 150 -2.43 11.34 2.33
N ALA A 151 -1.59 11.11 3.33
CA ALA A 151 -1.35 9.79 3.93
C ALA A 151 -2.50 9.34 4.85
N PHE A 152 -3.52 10.17 5.04
CA PHE A 152 -4.67 9.91 5.90
C PHE A 152 -5.94 9.92 5.08
N ARG A 153 -6.75 8.87 5.22
CA ARG A 153 -8.08 8.75 4.60
C ARG A 153 -9.12 8.59 5.71
N GLY A 154 -10.13 9.47 5.71
CA GLY A 154 -11.15 9.47 6.76
C GLY A 154 -10.64 9.88 8.14
N ASN A 155 -11.44 9.59 9.18
CA ASN A 155 -11.09 9.88 10.56
C ASN A 155 -10.36 8.69 11.21
N ILE A 156 -9.15 8.92 11.72
CA ILE A 156 -8.32 7.89 12.37
C ILE A 156 -8.73 7.61 13.83
N GLY A 157 -9.58 8.44 14.44
CA GLY A 157 -10.06 8.27 15.82
C GLY A 157 -9.01 8.61 16.90
N PRO A 158 -9.44 8.77 18.16
CA PRO A 158 -8.57 9.23 19.26
C PRO A 158 -7.49 8.21 19.65
N ASP A 159 -7.80 6.91 19.61
CA ASP A 159 -6.87 5.84 20.00
C ASP A 159 -5.62 5.77 19.11
N VAL A 160 -5.78 6.20 17.86
CA VAL A 160 -4.71 6.26 16.88
C VAL A 160 -4.07 7.65 16.88
N ALA A 161 -4.86 8.71 17.05
CA ALA A 161 -4.37 10.10 17.04
C ALA A 161 -3.25 10.36 18.06
N ARG A 162 -3.27 9.67 19.21
CA ARG A 162 -2.21 9.77 20.24
C ARG A 162 -0.81 9.31 19.77
N PHE A 163 -0.74 8.55 18.68
CA PHE A 163 0.53 8.09 18.09
C PHE A 163 1.10 9.06 17.06
N PHE A 164 0.52 10.26 16.95
CA PHE A 164 0.99 11.31 16.05
C PHE A 164 1.26 12.61 16.80
N GLU A 165 2.35 13.25 16.40
CA GLU A 165 2.66 14.64 16.73
C GLU A 165 2.24 15.52 15.56
N THR A 166 1.58 16.65 15.84
CA THR A 166 1.19 17.60 14.80
C THR A 166 2.43 18.38 14.33
N THR A 167 2.59 18.54 13.02
CA THR A 167 3.65 19.36 12.42
C THR A 167 3.05 20.41 11.48
N PRO A 168 3.79 21.47 11.09
CA PRO A 168 3.27 22.51 10.19
C PRO A 168 2.76 21.97 8.84
N SER A 169 3.35 20.88 8.34
CA SER A 169 3.05 20.28 7.04
C SER A 169 2.24 18.98 7.11
N GLY A 170 1.86 18.52 8.31
CA GLY A 170 1.12 17.28 8.49
C GLY A 170 1.27 16.68 9.89
N ARG A 171 1.73 15.44 9.95
CA ARG A 171 1.87 14.68 11.19
C ARG A 171 3.16 13.88 11.18
N LYS A 172 3.80 13.77 12.34
CA LYS A 172 4.95 12.90 12.56
C LYS A 172 4.52 11.73 13.43
N VAL A 173 4.94 10.52 13.08
CA VAL A 173 4.69 9.33 13.91
C VAL A 173 5.51 9.42 15.19
N ALA A 174 4.88 9.11 16.32
CA ALA A 174 5.52 9.19 17.62
C ALA A 174 6.70 8.22 17.73
N ASP A 175 7.76 8.69 18.35
CA ASP A 175 9.01 7.97 18.59
C ASP A 175 8.87 6.53 19.14
N PRO A 176 7.96 6.24 20.10
CA PRO A 176 7.72 4.87 20.57
C PRO A 176 7.24 3.89 19.49
N VAL A 177 6.55 4.39 18.47
CA VAL A 177 6.09 3.59 17.32
C VAL A 177 7.24 3.40 16.32
N VAL A 178 7.97 4.49 16.01
CA VAL A 178 9.09 4.46 15.04
C VAL A 178 10.15 3.43 15.44
N ARG A 179 10.49 3.38 16.73
CA ARG A 179 11.52 2.45 17.26
C ARG A 179 11.15 0.97 17.18
N ARG A 180 9.91 0.62 16.79
CA ARG A 180 9.45 -0.77 16.68
C ARG A 180 9.51 -1.32 15.26
N VAL A 181 9.92 -0.51 14.28
CA VAL A 181 10.03 -0.93 12.89
C VAL A 181 11.48 -0.92 12.43
N ALA A 182 11.95 -2.05 11.90
CA ALA A 182 13.24 -2.15 11.23
C ALA A 182 13.04 -2.15 9.71
N PHE A 183 13.56 -1.12 9.03
CA PHE A 183 13.42 -0.96 7.58
C PHE A 183 14.66 -1.44 6.81
N SER A 184 14.47 -2.33 5.84
CA SER A 184 15.54 -2.80 4.95
C SER A 184 15.18 -2.71 3.46
N LEU A 185 16.18 -2.35 2.65
CA LEU A 185 16.08 -2.33 1.19
C LEU A 185 16.29 -3.75 0.66
N ASP A 186 15.28 -4.34 0.05
CA ASP A 186 15.36 -5.68 -0.53
C ASP A 186 14.33 -5.84 -1.66
N ASN A 187 14.63 -6.72 -2.62
CA ASN A 187 13.76 -7.01 -3.75
C ASN A 187 13.23 -8.44 -3.67
N LEU A 188 11.96 -8.55 -3.30
CA LEU A 188 11.28 -9.83 -3.14
C LEU A 188 11.20 -10.65 -4.45
N ALA A 189 11.42 -10.06 -5.62
CA ALA A 189 11.43 -10.80 -6.87
C ALA A 189 12.77 -11.51 -7.14
N LEU A 190 13.86 -11.19 -6.41
CA LEU A 190 15.20 -11.72 -6.68
C LEU A 190 15.58 -12.92 -5.80
N PRO A 191 16.33 -13.91 -6.35
CA PRO A 191 16.89 -15.01 -5.55
C PRO A 191 17.69 -14.51 -4.34
N GLY A 192 17.61 -15.23 -3.21
CA GLY A 192 18.34 -14.86 -1.99
C GLY A 192 17.77 -13.69 -1.18
N SER A 193 16.78 -12.96 -1.70
CA SER A 193 16.05 -11.94 -0.93
C SER A 193 15.50 -12.52 0.38
N LEU A 194 15.64 -11.76 1.48
CA LEU A 194 15.31 -12.16 2.84
C LEU A 194 15.97 -13.49 3.30
N ALA A 195 17.16 -13.81 2.77
CA ALA A 195 17.97 -14.91 3.31
C ALA A 195 18.35 -14.65 4.77
N GLY A 196 18.22 -15.68 5.62
CA GLY A 196 18.49 -15.57 7.06
C GLY A 196 17.48 -14.77 7.88
N ARG A 197 16.43 -14.21 7.26
CA ARG A 197 15.30 -13.55 7.94
C ARG A 197 14.25 -14.58 8.40
N GLY A 198 13.39 -14.15 9.32
CA GLY A 198 12.31 -14.96 9.88
C GLY A 198 12.78 -15.97 10.94
N PRO A 199 11.89 -16.87 11.39
CA PRO A 199 10.50 -17.01 10.93
C PRO A 199 9.57 -15.88 11.42
N TYR A 200 8.49 -15.65 10.69
CA TYR A 200 7.44 -14.69 11.04
C TYR A 200 6.14 -15.40 11.38
N ALA A 201 5.43 -14.88 12.38
CA ALA A 201 4.08 -15.35 12.73
C ALA A 201 3.00 -14.69 11.87
N ILE A 202 3.28 -13.46 11.41
CA ILE A 202 2.36 -12.67 10.60
C ILE A 202 3.14 -12.02 9.46
N ILE A 203 2.62 -12.10 8.24
CA ILE A 203 3.13 -11.39 7.07
C ILE A 203 2.01 -10.54 6.47
N PHE A 204 2.30 -9.27 6.19
CA PHE A 204 1.54 -8.41 5.30
C PHE A 204 2.26 -8.36 3.95
N CYS A 205 1.62 -8.92 2.93
CA CYS A 205 2.10 -8.89 1.54
C CYS A 205 0.95 -8.43 0.65
N ARG A 206 0.73 -7.11 0.62
CA ARG A 206 -0.47 -6.48 0.05
C ARG A 206 -0.12 -5.56 -1.12
N ASN A 207 -0.97 -5.56 -2.13
CA ASN A 207 -0.91 -4.69 -3.31
C ASN A 207 0.45 -4.77 -4.05
N LEU A 208 1.05 -5.96 -4.11
CA LEU A 208 2.34 -6.19 -4.75
C LEU A 208 2.21 -7.06 -6.00
N LEU A 209 1.59 -8.24 -5.86
CA LEU A 209 1.53 -9.27 -6.88
C LEU A 209 0.84 -8.78 -8.16
N ILE A 210 -0.07 -7.81 -8.04
CA ILE A 210 -0.77 -7.19 -9.18
C ILE A 210 0.19 -6.56 -10.21
N TYR A 211 1.41 -6.20 -9.81
CA TYR A 211 2.42 -5.61 -10.69
C TYR A 211 3.45 -6.62 -11.19
N MET A 212 3.42 -7.86 -10.67
CA MET A 212 4.48 -8.85 -10.86
C MET A 212 4.17 -9.80 -12.02
N THR A 213 5.20 -10.25 -12.75
CA THR A 213 5.09 -11.34 -13.74
C THR A 213 4.71 -12.65 -13.05
N PRO A 214 4.14 -13.63 -13.77
CA PRO A 214 3.81 -14.94 -13.20
C PRO A 214 4.98 -15.61 -12.46
N GLU A 215 6.19 -15.55 -13.02
CA GLU A 215 7.40 -16.13 -12.44
C GLU A 215 7.82 -15.40 -11.16
N ALA A 216 7.73 -14.07 -11.17
CA ALA A 216 8.02 -13.26 -9.99
C ALA A 216 7.01 -13.52 -8.86
N ARG A 217 5.72 -13.65 -9.18
CA ARG A 217 4.67 -14.03 -8.20
C ARG A 217 5.00 -15.36 -7.53
N LEU A 218 5.45 -16.36 -8.29
CA LEU A 218 5.85 -17.67 -7.75
C LEU A 218 7.07 -17.56 -6.82
N ARG A 219 8.11 -16.82 -7.22
CA ARG A 219 9.28 -16.61 -6.34
C ARG A 219 8.90 -15.90 -5.04
N ILE A 220 8.02 -14.91 -5.12
CA ILE A 220 7.50 -14.20 -3.94
C ILE A 220 6.71 -15.17 -3.06
N PHE A 221 5.83 -15.98 -3.66
CA PHE A 221 5.07 -17.01 -2.95
C PHE A 221 5.99 -17.97 -2.17
N ASP A 222 6.95 -18.61 -2.84
CA ASP A 222 7.84 -19.60 -2.22
C ASP A 222 8.61 -19.00 -1.03
N ARG A 223 8.98 -17.72 -1.15
CA ARG A 223 9.67 -17.01 -0.08
C ARG A 223 8.76 -16.69 1.10
N MET A 224 7.56 -16.16 0.86
CA MET A 224 6.62 -15.87 1.93
C MET A 224 6.17 -17.15 2.63
N ASP A 225 5.96 -18.23 1.87
CA ASP A 225 5.65 -19.55 2.42
C ASP A 225 6.77 -20.03 3.35
N ARG A 226 8.03 -20.01 2.90
CA ARG A 226 9.19 -20.39 3.74
C ARG A 226 9.30 -19.55 5.02
N LEU A 227 9.00 -18.26 4.93
CA LEU A 227 9.17 -17.31 6.03
C LEU A 227 8.01 -17.34 7.04
N LEU A 228 6.81 -17.76 6.62
CA LEU A 228 5.64 -17.83 7.49
C LEU A 228 5.57 -19.18 8.22
N ILE A 229 5.44 -19.13 9.54
CA ILE A 229 5.27 -20.35 10.34
C ILE A 229 3.97 -21.09 9.96
N PRO A 230 3.91 -22.41 10.12
CA PRO A 230 2.64 -23.15 10.03
C PRO A 230 1.62 -22.57 11.01
N GLY A 231 0.38 -22.37 10.55
CA GLY A 231 -0.67 -21.69 11.32
C GLY A 231 -0.55 -20.16 11.39
N GLY A 232 0.54 -19.59 10.86
CA GLY A 232 0.74 -18.14 10.78
C GLY A 232 -0.27 -17.44 9.87
N LEU A 233 -0.37 -16.12 10.01
CA LEU A 233 -1.30 -15.29 9.23
C LEU A 233 -0.60 -14.57 8.08
N LEU A 234 -1.28 -14.55 6.93
CA LEU A 234 -0.92 -13.77 5.76
C LEU A 234 -2.05 -12.78 5.44
N PHE A 235 -1.75 -11.49 5.41
CA PHE A 235 -2.64 -10.45 4.93
C PHE A 235 -2.28 -10.07 3.50
N THR A 236 -3.28 -10.06 2.61
CA THR A 236 -3.10 -9.81 1.17
C THR A 236 -3.93 -8.62 0.71
N GLY A 237 -3.67 -8.09 -0.48
CA GLY A 237 -4.59 -7.17 -1.14
C GLY A 237 -5.85 -7.92 -1.59
N HIS A 238 -6.94 -7.17 -1.77
CA HIS A 238 -8.25 -7.73 -2.13
C HIS A 238 -8.18 -8.67 -3.35
N THR A 239 -7.50 -8.24 -4.42
CA THR A 239 -7.37 -8.97 -5.69
C THR A 239 -6.36 -10.12 -5.64
N GLU A 240 -5.54 -10.20 -4.59
CA GLU A 240 -4.43 -11.17 -4.48
C GLU A 240 -4.83 -12.41 -3.69
N THR A 241 -5.88 -12.33 -2.86
CA THR A 241 -6.36 -13.42 -1.99
C THR A 241 -6.49 -14.76 -2.75
N ASN A 242 -7.06 -14.73 -3.96
CA ASN A 242 -7.29 -15.94 -4.74
C ASN A 242 -5.99 -16.62 -5.18
N PHE A 243 -4.92 -15.86 -5.45
CA PHE A 243 -3.62 -16.42 -5.83
C PHE A 243 -3.03 -17.31 -4.72
N TRP A 244 -3.18 -16.88 -3.47
CA TRP A 244 -2.71 -17.62 -2.29
C TRP A 244 -3.60 -18.81 -1.97
N HIS A 245 -4.92 -18.63 -2.05
CA HIS A 245 -5.88 -19.72 -1.81
C HIS A 245 -5.68 -20.91 -2.75
N GLN A 246 -5.47 -20.64 -4.04
CA GLN A 246 -5.18 -21.68 -5.04
C GLN A 246 -3.88 -22.46 -4.75
N ARG A 247 -3.04 -21.97 -3.83
CA ARG A 247 -1.78 -22.60 -3.42
C ARG A 247 -1.83 -23.16 -2.00
N GLY A 248 -3.04 -23.37 -1.47
CA GLY A 248 -3.27 -24.09 -0.22
C GLY A 248 -3.44 -23.23 1.02
N TYR A 249 -3.32 -21.90 0.93
CA TYR A 249 -3.63 -21.02 2.06
C TYR A 249 -5.14 -20.98 2.31
N LEU A 250 -5.55 -21.01 3.58
CA LEU A 250 -6.97 -21.06 3.95
C LEU A 250 -7.48 -19.66 4.30
N PRO A 251 -8.48 -19.11 3.58
CA PRO A 251 -9.06 -17.81 3.91
C PRO A 251 -9.71 -17.84 5.29
N LEU A 252 -9.49 -16.80 6.07
CA LEU A 252 -10.17 -16.62 7.35
C LEU A 252 -11.53 -15.96 7.13
N PRO A 253 -12.56 -16.31 7.93
CA PRO A 253 -13.94 -15.85 7.73
C PRO A 253 -14.18 -14.39 8.16
N TRP A 254 -13.14 -13.55 8.17
CA TRP A 254 -13.20 -12.21 8.76
C TRP A 254 -13.46 -11.21 7.65
N ASP A 255 -14.59 -10.53 7.75
CA ASP A 255 -15.07 -9.64 6.68
C ASP A 255 -14.04 -8.57 6.34
N ARG A 256 -13.74 -8.44 5.05
CA ARG A 256 -12.79 -7.47 4.47
C ARG A 256 -11.38 -7.48 5.10
N ALA A 257 -10.99 -8.55 5.79
CA ALA A 257 -9.64 -8.66 6.36
C ALA A 257 -8.61 -9.13 5.33
N PHE A 258 -9.04 -9.82 4.27
CA PHE A 258 -8.17 -10.42 3.26
C PHE A 258 -7.02 -11.22 3.90
N ALA A 259 -7.37 -11.94 4.97
CA ALA A 259 -6.45 -12.70 5.78
C ALA A 259 -6.58 -14.18 5.45
N LEU A 260 -5.45 -14.85 5.30
CA LEU A 260 -5.36 -16.29 5.12
C LEU A 260 -4.42 -16.88 6.17
N THR A 261 -4.59 -18.16 6.49
CA THR A 261 -3.66 -18.90 7.34
C THR A 261 -2.90 -19.94 6.52
N LYS A 262 -1.61 -20.08 6.81
CA LYS A 262 -0.81 -21.20 6.30
C LYS A 262 -1.27 -22.48 6.99
N PRO A 263 -1.66 -23.54 6.26
CA PRO A 263 -2.02 -24.80 6.90
C PRO A 263 -0.94 -25.27 7.86
N ALA A 264 -1.34 -25.67 9.07
CA ALA A 264 -0.46 -26.48 9.89
C ALA A 264 -0.21 -27.78 9.10
N SER A 265 1.05 -28.08 8.75
CA SER A 265 1.39 -29.39 8.22
C SER A 265 0.82 -30.43 9.20
N SER A 266 -0.03 -31.34 8.73
CA SER A 266 -0.59 -32.44 9.52
C SER A 266 0.46 -33.46 9.99
N ALA A 267 1.75 -33.18 9.75
CA ALA A 267 2.87 -33.96 10.25
C ALA A 267 4.03 -33.05 10.69
N SER A 268 3.86 -32.32 11.81
CA SER A 268 4.96 -31.83 12.66
C SER A 268 4.43 -30.84 13.72
N PHE A 269 3.72 -31.35 14.71
CA PHE A 269 3.50 -30.64 15.97
C PHE A 269 4.09 -31.41 17.18
N ALA A 270 4.92 -32.42 16.93
CA ALA A 270 5.44 -33.31 17.97
C ALA A 270 6.97 -33.24 18.19
N ALA A 271 7.71 -32.34 17.53
CA ALA A 271 9.18 -32.33 17.65
C ALA A 271 9.83 -30.94 17.57
N VAL A 272 9.35 -29.95 18.35
CA VAL A 272 10.17 -28.76 18.73
C VAL A 272 10.04 -28.45 20.23
N HIS A 273 9.67 -29.43 21.05
CA HIS A 273 9.73 -29.31 22.51
C HIS A 273 10.41 -30.52 23.13
N THR A 274 11.74 -30.59 23.00
CA THR A 274 12.65 -31.24 23.97
C THR A 274 14.08 -30.69 23.78
N GLY A 275 14.25 -29.39 23.99
CA GLY A 275 15.56 -28.84 24.33
C GLY A 275 15.70 -28.85 25.85
N THR A 276 16.47 -29.80 26.38
CA THR A 276 16.79 -29.96 27.80
C THR A 276 17.32 -28.64 28.41
N PRO A 277 16.94 -28.27 29.65
CA PRO A 277 17.41 -27.03 30.26
C PRO A 277 18.92 -27.11 30.52
N ALA A 278 19.69 -26.21 29.88
CA ALA A 278 21.09 -26.00 30.19
C ALA A 278 21.23 -25.45 31.63
N LYS A 279 22.07 -26.10 32.44
CA LYS A 279 22.40 -25.70 33.80
C LYS A 279 22.99 -24.27 33.84
N PRO A 280 22.68 -23.47 34.88
CA PRO A 280 23.25 -22.14 35.05
C PRO A 280 24.74 -22.23 35.37
N ILE A 281 25.57 -21.57 34.55
CA ILE A 281 27.00 -21.38 34.82
C ILE A 281 27.14 -20.18 35.75
N SER A 282 27.59 -20.40 36.99
CA SER A 282 27.99 -19.33 37.92
C SER A 282 29.29 -18.66 37.46
N PRO A 283 29.44 -17.33 37.63
CA PRO A 283 30.68 -16.65 37.28
C PRO A 283 31.72 -16.83 38.40
N LYS A 284 32.85 -17.45 38.09
CA LYS A 284 34.10 -17.34 38.87
C LYS A 284 35.23 -16.93 37.92
N GLY A 285 35.74 -15.72 38.11
CA GLY A 285 36.96 -15.23 37.45
C GLY A 285 37.27 -13.80 37.86
N LYS A 286 38.36 -13.60 38.60
CA LYS A 286 38.86 -12.31 39.11
C LYS A 286 39.37 -11.41 37.97
N PRO A 287 39.32 -10.06 38.12
CA PRO A 287 39.75 -9.12 37.09
C PRO A 287 41.27 -8.89 37.11
N GLY A 288 41.89 -8.96 35.93
CA GLY A 288 43.28 -8.55 35.68
C GLY A 288 43.37 -7.09 35.23
N LYS A 289 44.29 -6.33 35.84
CA LYS A 289 44.55 -4.90 35.66
C LYS A 289 45.21 -4.57 34.30
N ILE A 290 45.11 -3.28 33.91
CA ILE A 290 46.09 -2.37 33.23
C ILE A 290 45.24 -1.32 32.46
N ALA A 291 45.45 -0.01 32.46
CA ALA A 291 46.23 0.98 33.21
C ALA A 291 45.60 2.36 32.91
N VAL A 292 45.83 3.34 33.78
CA VAL A 292 45.16 4.65 33.81
C VAL A 292 46.18 5.77 33.51
N LEU A 293 45.79 6.63 32.55
CA LEU A 293 46.05 8.09 32.40
C LEU A 293 47.48 8.60 32.05
N PRO A 294 47.65 9.81 31.47
CA PRO A 294 47.11 11.08 32.02
C PRO A 294 46.39 12.06 31.06
N THR A 295 45.49 12.79 31.71
CA THR A 295 44.83 14.06 31.33
C THR A 295 45.72 15.25 31.66
N ASP A 296 45.56 16.36 30.92
CA ASP A 296 45.67 17.73 31.42
C ASP A 296 44.64 18.60 30.66
N ALA A 297 43.64 19.15 31.36
CA ALA A 297 43.57 20.52 31.92
C ALA A 297 43.19 21.57 30.86
N ALA A 298 41.93 22.00 30.76
CA ALA A 298 41.22 23.00 31.57
C ALA A 298 41.23 24.43 30.96
N ALA A 299 40.02 25.02 30.93
CA ALA A 299 39.69 26.44 31.19
C ALA A 299 39.23 27.37 30.02
N LYS A 300 37.95 27.78 30.17
CA LYS A 300 37.38 29.14 30.09
C LYS A 300 37.17 29.84 28.72
N GLY A 301 35.89 29.89 28.32
CA GLY A 301 35.06 31.12 28.27
C GLY A 301 35.26 32.16 27.16
N LYS A 302 34.22 32.36 26.33
CA LYS A 302 33.55 33.65 25.96
C LYS A 302 32.75 33.52 24.64
N THR A 303 31.47 33.87 24.67
CA THR A 303 30.62 34.31 23.53
C THR A 303 30.90 35.79 23.19
N PRO A 304 30.24 36.44 22.20
CA PRO A 304 29.87 36.06 20.83
C PRO A 304 30.19 37.19 19.81
N ILE A 305 30.39 36.92 18.50
CA ILE A 305 30.32 37.99 17.45
C ILE A 305 29.71 37.42 16.16
N HIS A 306 28.57 38.00 15.74
CA HIS A 306 27.94 37.89 14.42
C HIS A 306 28.80 38.59 13.34
N PRO A 307 28.63 38.23 12.06
CA PRO A 307 28.32 39.31 11.12
C PRO A 307 27.15 38.99 10.19
N ASP A 308 26.29 40.00 10.08
CA ASP A 308 25.35 40.23 8.99
C ASP A 308 26.06 40.26 7.63
N THR A 309 25.45 39.63 6.63
CA THR A 309 25.47 40.12 5.25
C THR A 309 24.17 39.75 4.55
N ASP A 310 23.38 40.77 4.22
CA ASP A 310 22.23 40.72 3.33
C ASP A 310 22.63 40.23 1.91
N PRO A 311 21.74 39.54 1.17
CA PRO A 311 21.88 39.33 -0.26
C PRO A 311 21.10 40.40 -1.08
N PRO A 312 21.52 40.69 -2.33
CA PRO A 312 21.07 41.84 -3.11
C PRO A 312 19.76 41.61 -3.89
N GLU A 313 19.09 42.73 -4.21
CA GLU A 313 17.80 42.84 -4.88
C GLU A 313 17.85 42.83 -6.44
N THR A 314 16.82 42.18 -7.02
CA THR A 314 16.08 42.47 -8.29
C THR A 314 16.69 42.08 -9.66
N PRO A 315 15.90 41.85 -10.77
CA PRO A 315 14.53 42.32 -11.01
C PRO A 315 13.48 41.37 -11.64
N SER A 316 12.25 41.87 -11.51
CA SER A 316 10.93 41.48 -12.03
C SER A 316 10.85 40.91 -13.46
N GLY A 317 10.14 39.78 -13.59
CA GLY A 317 9.61 39.25 -14.84
C GLY A 317 8.21 38.67 -14.61
N LYS A 318 7.19 39.24 -15.28
CA LYS A 318 5.76 38.94 -15.14
C LYS A 318 5.43 37.44 -15.22
N ARG A 319 5.04 36.81 -14.10
CA ARG A 319 4.50 35.45 -14.05
C ARG A 319 2.97 35.48 -14.09
N ARG A 320 2.37 34.83 -15.09
CA ARG A 320 0.92 34.59 -15.17
C ARG A 320 0.44 33.82 -13.94
N GLN A 321 -0.61 34.30 -13.30
CA GLN A 321 -1.27 33.67 -12.15
C GLN A 321 -2.04 32.40 -12.60
N PRO A 322 -1.88 31.25 -11.93
CA PRO A 322 -2.89 30.20 -11.91
C PRO A 322 -3.98 30.56 -10.89
N ALA A 323 -5.23 30.37 -11.27
CA ALA A 323 -6.41 30.71 -10.47
C ALA A 323 -6.43 29.99 -9.11
N LYS A 324 -6.84 30.73 -8.06
CA LYS A 324 -7.06 30.23 -6.70
C LYS A 324 -8.25 29.26 -6.65
N PRO A 325 -8.18 28.14 -5.92
CA PRO A 325 -9.37 27.42 -5.46
C PRO A 325 -10.07 28.27 -4.38
N GLY A 326 -11.32 28.65 -4.64
CA GLY A 326 -12.14 29.43 -3.71
C GLY A 326 -12.41 28.69 -2.41
N ALA A 327 -12.42 29.46 -1.32
CA ALA A 327 -12.87 29.04 0.00
C ALA A 327 -14.33 28.56 -0.06
N ALA A 328 -14.65 27.57 0.78
CA ALA A 328 -16.02 27.11 0.99
C ALA A 328 -16.89 28.24 1.52
N ASN A 329 -17.95 28.56 0.77
CA ASN A 329 -19.03 29.42 1.21
C ASN A 329 -20.01 28.55 2.03
N PRO A 330 -20.48 28.98 3.22
CA PRO A 330 -21.33 28.15 4.07
C PRO A 330 -22.82 28.13 3.67
N ASP A 331 -23.19 28.73 2.53
CA ASP A 331 -24.54 28.66 1.96
C ASP A 331 -24.48 28.30 0.47
N VAL A 332 -24.66 27.02 0.13
CA VAL A 332 -24.85 26.58 -1.26
C VAL A 332 -25.94 25.49 -1.33
N LYS A 333 -27.10 25.89 -1.85
CA LYS A 333 -28.14 25.02 -2.40
C LYS A 333 -27.53 24.09 -3.47
N PHE A 334 -27.95 22.82 -3.53
CA PHE A 334 -27.50 21.80 -4.51
C PHE A 334 -27.23 22.39 -5.91
N PRO A 335 -26.05 22.19 -6.53
CA PRO A 335 -25.77 22.65 -7.89
C PRO A 335 -26.49 21.76 -8.94
N PRO A 336 -26.68 22.24 -10.19
CA PRO A 336 -27.55 21.66 -11.24
C PRO A 336 -27.00 20.37 -11.91
N THR A 337 -26.31 19.53 -11.16
CA THR A 337 -25.62 18.31 -11.64
C THR A 337 -26.55 17.10 -11.80
N HIS A 338 -27.73 17.11 -11.18
CA HIS A 338 -28.70 16.02 -11.26
C HIS A 338 -29.45 15.99 -12.60
N ALA A 339 -29.68 17.15 -13.22
CA ALA A 339 -30.49 17.27 -14.45
C ALA A 339 -29.85 16.61 -15.68
N GLN A 340 -28.52 16.69 -15.86
CA GLN A 340 -27.83 16.09 -17.01
C GLN A 340 -27.79 14.55 -16.94
N ILE A 341 -27.64 14.00 -15.73
CA ILE A 341 -27.68 12.55 -15.51
C ILE A 341 -29.12 12.04 -15.67
N GLN A 342 -30.10 12.79 -15.17
CA GLN A 342 -31.52 12.50 -15.40
C GLN A 342 -31.89 12.53 -16.89
N GLU A 343 -31.38 13.50 -17.66
CA GLU A 343 -31.60 13.56 -19.09
C GLU A 343 -30.93 12.39 -19.83
N ALA A 344 -29.70 12.02 -19.45
CA ALA A 344 -29.05 10.82 -19.99
C ALA A 344 -29.87 9.55 -19.72
N ARG A 345 -30.50 9.46 -18.53
CA ARG A 345 -31.40 8.35 -18.20
C ARG A 345 -32.69 8.39 -19.02
N ARG A 346 -33.30 9.57 -19.19
CA ARG A 346 -34.48 9.76 -20.04
C ARG A 346 -34.21 9.33 -21.49
N LEU A 347 -33.04 9.65 -22.04
CA LEU A 347 -32.62 9.19 -23.38
C LEU A 347 -32.44 7.67 -23.43
N ALA A 348 -31.83 7.07 -22.39
CA ALA A 348 -31.69 5.62 -22.30
C ALA A 348 -33.06 4.92 -22.25
N ASP A 349 -33.99 5.43 -21.44
CA ASP A 349 -35.36 4.91 -21.32
C ASP A 349 -36.17 5.08 -22.62
N ALA A 350 -35.85 6.11 -23.41
CA ALA A 350 -36.43 6.36 -24.73
C ALA A 350 -35.76 5.53 -25.86
N GLY A 351 -34.76 4.70 -25.55
CA GLY A 351 -34.03 3.87 -26.51
C GLY A 351 -32.90 4.57 -27.27
N ASP A 352 -32.64 5.86 -27.01
CA ASP A 352 -31.49 6.59 -27.56
C ASP A 352 -30.22 6.29 -26.77
N THR A 353 -29.68 5.09 -26.98
CA THR A 353 -28.48 4.62 -26.27
C THR A 353 -27.23 5.43 -26.63
N ALA A 354 -27.15 5.93 -27.88
CA ALA A 354 -26.04 6.72 -28.37
C ALA A 354 -26.01 8.13 -27.74
N GLY A 355 -27.17 8.79 -27.66
CA GLY A 355 -27.34 10.07 -26.97
C GLY A 355 -27.06 9.97 -25.49
N ALA A 356 -27.59 8.94 -24.81
CA ALA A 356 -27.33 8.68 -23.39
C ALA A 356 -25.83 8.48 -23.11
N ALA A 357 -25.15 7.63 -23.88
CA ALA A 357 -23.71 7.37 -23.71
C ALA A 357 -22.85 8.62 -23.96
N ARG A 358 -23.25 9.46 -24.92
CA ARG A 358 -22.58 10.74 -25.19
C ARG A 358 -22.70 11.69 -23.99
N LEU A 359 -23.90 11.85 -23.43
CA LEU A 359 -24.11 12.68 -22.23
C LEU A 359 -23.32 12.19 -21.02
N CYS A 360 -23.27 10.87 -20.78
CA CYS A 360 -22.45 10.30 -19.69
C CYS A 360 -20.95 10.64 -19.85
N ARG A 361 -20.41 10.56 -21.07
CA ARG A 361 -19.00 10.91 -21.36
C ARG A 361 -18.75 12.40 -21.23
N GLU A 362 -19.65 13.24 -21.72
CA GLU A 362 -19.56 14.70 -21.59
C GLU A 362 -19.58 15.12 -20.12
N TYR A 363 -20.48 14.54 -19.32
CA TYR A 363 -20.52 14.76 -17.87
C TYR A 363 -19.19 14.36 -17.23
N THR A 364 -18.70 13.16 -17.52
CA THR A 364 -17.45 12.64 -16.94
C THR A 364 -16.24 13.51 -17.30
N ARG A 365 -16.20 14.07 -18.51
CA ARG A 365 -15.15 15.01 -18.94
C ARG A 365 -15.22 16.34 -18.21
N LYS A 366 -16.43 16.85 -17.97
CA LYS A 366 -16.64 18.20 -17.41
C LYS A 366 -16.55 18.24 -15.88
N PHE A 367 -17.01 17.19 -15.21
CA PHE A 367 -17.18 17.15 -13.76
C PHE A 367 -16.39 16.03 -13.07
N GLY A 368 -15.78 15.13 -13.83
CA GLY A 368 -15.05 13.98 -13.32
C GLY A 368 -15.92 12.71 -13.21
N PRO A 369 -15.31 11.59 -12.82
CA PRO A 369 -15.98 10.29 -12.71
C PRO A 369 -17.04 10.29 -11.61
N ALA A 370 -18.25 9.79 -11.92
CA ALA A 370 -19.36 9.65 -10.97
C ALA A 370 -19.94 8.22 -11.04
N ALA A 371 -20.45 7.71 -9.91
CA ALA A 371 -20.97 6.36 -9.83
C ALA A 371 -22.19 6.17 -10.74
N GLU A 372 -23.07 7.17 -10.80
CA GLU A 372 -24.31 7.17 -11.57
C GLU A 372 -24.04 7.17 -13.08
N THR A 373 -22.99 7.85 -13.55
CA THR A 373 -22.64 7.84 -14.98
C THR A 373 -22.06 6.51 -15.41
N TYR A 374 -21.22 5.88 -14.59
CA TYR A 374 -20.74 4.53 -14.86
C TYR A 374 -21.85 3.47 -14.74
N CYS A 375 -22.78 3.62 -13.80
CA CYS A 375 -23.94 2.74 -13.72
C CYS A 375 -24.76 2.79 -15.01
N LEU A 376 -25.08 3.99 -15.49
CA LEU A 376 -25.86 4.18 -16.72
C LEU A 376 -25.11 3.65 -17.95
N MET A 377 -23.80 3.90 -18.05
CA MET A 377 -22.97 3.30 -19.10
C MET A 377 -22.98 1.77 -19.06
N GLY A 378 -22.97 1.16 -17.88
CA GLY A 378 -23.09 -0.29 -17.71
C GLY A 378 -24.42 -0.84 -18.20
N ILE A 379 -25.52 -0.16 -17.90
CA ILE A 379 -26.87 -0.52 -18.38
C ILE A 379 -26.94 -0.44 -19.90
N LEU A 380 -26.37 0.60 -20.51
CA LEU A 380 -26.32 0.75 -21.97
C LEU A 380 -25.48 -0.36 -22.63
N SER A 381 -24.35 -0.74 -22.03
CA SER A 381 -23.54 -1.89 -22.47
C SER A 381 -24.31 -3.21 -22.37
N MET A 382 -25.08 -3.43 -21.30
CA MET A 382 -25.95 -4.61 -21.18
C MET A 382 -27.02 -4.65 -22.28
N ALA A 383 -27.66 -3.52 -22.57
CA ALA A 383 -28.65 -3.41 -23.65
C ALA A 383 -28.03 -3.74 -25.01
N GLY A 384 -26.76 -3.37 -25.24
CA GLY A 384 -25.98 -3.72 -26.41
C GLY A 384 -25.37 -5.12 -26.41
N GLN A 385 -25.73 -6.00 -25.46
CA GLN A 385 -25.17 -7.35 -25.27
C GLN A 385 -23.66 -7.40 -24.98
N ASP A 386 -23.04 -6.27 -24.60
CA ASP A 386 -21.65 -6.20 -24.14
C ASP A 386 -21.56 -6.44 -22.62
N LEU A 387 -21.60 -7.71 -22.24
CA LEU A 387 -21.52 -8.13 -20.83
C LEU A 387 -20.16 -7.86 -20.18
N ASN A 388 -19.09 -7.64 -20.96
CA ASN A 388 -17.76 -7.36 -20.42
C ASN A 388 -17.58 -5.86 -20.16
N GLY A 389 -17.98 -5.00 -21.11
CA GLY A 389 -18.02 -3.56 -20.90
C GLY A 389 -19.02 -3.16 -19.80
N ALA A 390 -20.15 -3.88 -19.70
CA ALA A 390 -21.09 -3.69 -18.61
C ALA A 390 -20.47 -4.02 -17.24
N GLU A 391 -19.79 -5.16 -17.11
CA GLU A 391 -19.07 -5.56 -15.89
C GLU A 391 -18.05 -4.49 -15.49
N GLU A 392 -17.23 -4.02 -16.43
CA GLU A 392 -16.23 -2.97 -16.17
C GLU A 392 -16.88 -1.68 -15.66
N CYS A 393 -17.99 -1.26 -16.26
CA CYS A 393 -18.70 -0.06 -15.87
C CYS A 393 -19.32 -0.19 -14.46
N PHE A 394 -19.97 -1.30 -14.14
CA PHE A 394 -20.52 -1.50 -12.80
C PHE A 394 -19.43 -1.60 -11.73
N LEU A 395 -18.30 -2.23 -12.03
CA LEU A 395 -17.16 -2.27 -11.10
C LEU A 395 -16.57 -0.87 -10.88
N LYS A 396 -16.48 -0.02 -11.91
CA LYS A 396 -16.09 1.39 -11.76
C LYS A 396 -17.11 2.20 -10.94
N ALA A 397 -18.40 1.96 -11.13
CA ALA A 397 -19.44 2.58 -10.30
C ALA A 397 -19.29 2.17 -8.82
N LEU A 398 -19.07 0.88 -8.56
CA LEU A 398 -18.85 0.34 -7.21
C LEU A 398 -17.49 0.73 -6.61
N TYR A 399 -16.52 1.12 -7.43
CA TYR A 399 -15.28 1.69 -6.95
C TYR A 399 -15.50 3.09 -6.38
N LEU A 400 -16.35 3.90 -7.03
CA LEU A 400 -16.67 5.27 -6.61
C LEU A 400 -17.70 5.31 -5.47
N ASP A 401 -18.73 4.48 -5.54
CA ASP A 401 -19.70 4.26 -4.48
C ASP A 401 -19.84 2.73 -4.25
N PRO A 402 -19.11 2.17 -3.26
CA PRO A 402 -19.16 0.74 -2.91
C PRO A 402 -20.54 0.22 -2.52
N ASN A 403 -21.45 1.13 -2.18
CA ASN A 403 -22.81 0.83 -1.81
C ASN A 403 -23.78 1.17 -2.94
N HIS A 404 -23.36 1.49 -4.16
CA HIS A 404 -24.27 1.89 -5.24
C HIS A 404 -25.26 0.77 -5.59
N TYR A 405 -26.53 0.93 -5.19
CA TYR A 405 -27.52 -0.15 -5.15
C TYR A 405 -27.78 -0.74 -6.53
N GLU A 406 -28.05 0.12 -7.50
CA GLU A 406 -28.37 -0.28 -8.88
C GLU A 406 -27.21 -1.06 -9.50
N SER A 407 -25.96 -0.65 -9.25
CA SER A 407 -24.78 -1.37 -9.75
C SER A 407 -24.54 -2.71 -9.06
N LEU A 408 -24.85 -2.83 -7.75
CA LEU A 408 -24.81 -4.11 -7.03
C LEU A 408 -25.82 -5.11 -7.61
N VAL A 409 -27.04 -4.65 -7.92
CA VAL A 409 -28.06 -5.48 -8.55
C VAL A 409 -27.59 -5.93 -9.94
N HIS A 410 -27.16 -5.02 -10.81
CA HIS A 410 -26.77 -5.38 -12.17
C HIS A 410 -25.52 -6.27 -12.23
N ILE A 411 -24.50 -6.03 -11.40
CA ILE A 411 -23.32 -6.88 -11.39
C ILE A 411 -23.66 -8.30 -10.88
N SER A 412 -24.62 -8.43 -9.94
CA SER A 412 -25.10 -9.74 -9.50
C SER A 412 -25.77 -10.52 -10.63
N LEU A 413 -26.55 -9.84 -11.49
CA LEU A 413 -27.21 -10.42 -12.65
C LEU A 413 -26.19 -10.86 -13.72
N ILE A 414 -25.18 -10.02 -13.98
CA ILE A 414 -24.09 -10.36 -14.92
C ILE A 414 -23.36 -11.60 -14.45
N TYR A 415 -23.00 -11.70 -13.17
CA TYR A 415 -22.30 -12.86 -12.67
C TYR A 415 -23.15 -14.13 -12.70
N ARG A 416 -24.45 -14.03 -12.43
CA ARG A 416 -25.38 -15.16 -12.62
C ARG A 416 -25.41 -15.62 -14.08
N GLN A 417 -25.52 -14.69 -15.02
CA GLN A 417 -25.50 -15.00 -16.46
C GLN A 417 -24.18 -15.63 -16.92
N LYS A 418 -23.07 -15.28 -16.27
CA LYS A 418 -21.74 -15.88 -16.51
C LYS A 418 -21.51 -17.20 -15.76
N GLY A 419 -22.52 -17.76 -15.08
CA GLY A 419 -22.40 -19.00 -14.29
C GLY A 419 -21.59 -18.85 -12.99
N LYS A 420 -21.32 -17.61 -12.57
CA LYS A 420 -20.54 -17.26 -11.38
C LYS A 420 -21.47 -17.07 -10.18
N GLU A 421 -22.12 -18.16 -9.76
CA GLU A 421 -23.19 -18.14 -8.73
C GLU A 421 -22.73 -17.59 -7.38
N ILE A 422 -21.49 -17.87 -6.97
CA ILE A 422 -20.93 -17.39 -5.70
C ILE A 422 -20.78 -15.86 -5.74
N GLN A 423 -20.21 -15.32 -6.82
CA GLN A 423 -20.09 -13.87 -6.98
C GLN A 423 -21.48 -13.22 -7.09
N ALA A 424 -22.40 -13.84 -7.83
CA ALA A 424 -23.77 -13.35 -7.94
C ALA A 424 -24.46 -13.24 -6.57
N ALA A 425 -24.33 -14.27 -5.73
CA ALA A 425 -24.88 -14.27 -4.36
C ALA A 425 -24.25 -13.16 -3.50
N LEU A 426 -22.92 -12.98 -3.56
CA LEU A 426 -22.21 -11.94 -2.80
C LEU A 426 -22.71 -10.52 -3.11
N TYR A 427 -22.86 -10.19 -4.40
CA TYR A 427 -23.34 -8.85 -4.78
C TYR A 427 -24.83 -8.66 -4.51
N ARG A 428 -25.63 -9.73 -4.57
CA ARG A 428 -27.05 -9.72 -4.19
C ARG A 428 -27.24 -9.43 -2.70
N GLU A 429 -26.52 -10.15 -1.84
CA GLU A 429 -26.58 -9.96 -0.39
C GLU A 429 -26.13 -8.53 0.01
N ARG A 430 -25.16 -7.96 -0.73
CA ARG A 430 -24.77 -6.55 -0.56
C ARG A 430 -25.87 -5.58 -0.97
N ALA A 431 -26.62 -5.87 -2.03
CA ALA A 431 -27.75 -5.06 -2.44
C ALA A 431 -28.90 -5.12 -1.42
N GLU A 432 -29.24 -6.31 -0.92
CA GLU A 432 -30.31 -6.56 0.05
C GLU A 432 -30.04 -5.86 1.39
N ARG A 433 -28.80 -5.88 1.88
CA ARG A 433 -28.38 -5.14 3.08
C ARG A 433 -28.52 -3.62 2.95
N LYS A 434 -28.53 -3.08 1.74
CA LYS A 434 -28.78 -1.65 1.51
C LYS A 434 -30.27 -1.34 1.37
N ALA A 435 -31.05 -2.25 0.78
CA ALA A 435 -32.50 -2.09 0.68
C ALA A 435 -33.15 -1.99 2.07
N THR A 436 -32.65 -2.75 3.04
CA THR A 436 -33.12 -2.79 4.44
C THR A 436 -32.70 -1.60 5.31
N VAL A 437 -31.80 -0.73 4.83
CA VAL A 437 -31.34 0.48 5.56
C VAL A 437 -32.09 1.75 5.10
N LYS A 438 -32.99 1.63 4.13
CA LYS A 438 -33.79 2.72 3.56
C LYS A 438 -35.27 2.72 4.01
N GLU A 439 -35.69 1.70 4.75
CA GLU A 439 -36.92 1.70 5.55
C GLU A 439 -36.58 2.19 6.98
#